data_AF-A0A2T2Z2F6-F1
#
_entry.id   AF-A0A2T2Z2F6-F1
#
_cell.length_a   1.000
_cell.length_b   1.000
_cell.length_c   1.000
_cell.angle_alpha   90.00
_cell.angle_beta   90.00
_cell.angle_gamma   90.00
#
_symmetry.space_group_name_H-M   'P 1'
#
loop_
_entity.id
_entity.type
_entity.pdbx_description
1 polymer ?
#
loop_
_entity_poly.entity_id
_entity_poly.type
_entity_poly.pdbx_seq_one_letter_code
_entity_poly.pdbx_strand_id
1 'polypeptide(L)'
;MSMRDRHPSTVADYDDARRRARLAETRVGHRSRTLGRTRRVLLRAALVPIVVLVVFAQYWHYDVSPEQARLARTDPAVLPVSGPAAASDRDTAVFDLVGLGSLDASDTARALPSLRQLGSVWAVRYDNTGIDTKVISDLIIRVTEAARIHKVMLVGHSMGGVIALEIAKHIHTHSTRTLSGVILDCTPVNLAAVRPESRDQGEDLLRWFGWFPGARESRGLRLLAETYSRRDQFVDYGSSPPGIRMASLRRTVTDVLRQKIFNTDAASNGLIEDQFKAIVASGAIDDLRALAKPAAGKPRPAVAFIRPHNPYRDSVVDDEYTHRALIDTVGGVDGTLLVVLTRSTGHADPRQHPREYNTVIAQQIVPFIGLVHSEQSMGMP
;
A
#
# COMPACT_ATOMS: atom_id res chain seq x y z
N MET A 1 -42.52 75.05 19.47
CA MET A 1 -41.77 75.84 20.49
C MET A 1 -40.48 75.08 20.76
N SER A 2 -39.26 75.59 20.58
CA SER A 2 -38.73 76.95 20.51
C SER A 2 -37.60 76.96 19.46
N MET A 3 -37.63 77.89 18.51
CA MET A 3 -36.48 78.18 17.65
C MET A 3 -35.43 78.86 18.54
N ARG A 4 -34.31 78.18 18.81
CA ARG A 4 -33.16 78.84 19.43
C ARG A 4 -32.52 79.74 18.39
N ASP A 5 -32.57 81.04 18.65
CA ASP A 5 -31.81 82.09 17.96
C ASP A 5 -30.36 81.65 17.76
N ARG A 6 -29.93 81.62 16.49
CA ARG A 6 -28.50 81.60 16.15
C ARG A 6 -27.97 83.01 16.31
N HIS A 7 -27.08 83.24 17.27
CA HIS A 7 -26.32 84.47 17.34
C HIS A 7 -25.51 84.70 16.04
N PRO A 8 -25.43 85.94 15.53
CA PRO A 8 -24.59 86.27 14.38
C PRO A 8 -23.12 86.14 14.81
N SER A 9 -22.44 85.13 14.30
CA SER A 9 -20.99 84.97 14.48
C SER A 9 -20.27 86.14 13.83
N THR A 10 -19.60 86.97 14.62
CA THR A 10 -18.73 88.05 14.12
C THR A 10 -17.33 87.50 13.84
N VAL A 11 -16.53 88.25 13.06
CA VAL A 11 -15.15 87.91 12.67
C VAL A 11 -14.21 87.67 13.88
N ALA A 12 -14.65 88.03 15.09
CA ALA A 12 -13.93 87.81 16.35
C ALA A 12 -14.11 86.39 16.95
N ASP A 13 -15.04 85.56 16.46
CA ASP A 13 -15.20 84.15 16.88
C ASP A 13 -14.31 83.18 16.08
N TYR A 14 -13.37 83.72 15.29
CA TYR A 14 -12.43 82.94 14.50
C TYR A 14 -11.29 82.37 15.37
N ASP A 15 -11.57 81.26 16.03
CA ASP A 15 -10.57 80.49 16.78
C ASP A 15 -9.76 79.58 15.83
N ASP A 16 -8.63 80.11 15.35
CA ASP A 16 -7.72 79.39 14.44
C ASP A 16 -7.17 78.09 15.09
N ALA A 17 -7.11 78.02 16.43
CA ALA A 17 -6.70 76.80 17.13
C ALA A 17 -7.77 75.71 17.03
N ARG A 18 -9.07 76.05 17.17
CA ARG A 18 -10.18 75.12 16.93
C ARG A 18 -10.25 74.65 15.48
N ARG A 19 -9.97 75.53 14.52
CA ARG A 19 -9.91 75.17 13.10
C ARG A 19 -8.77 74.19 12.81
N ARG A 20 -7.57 74.45 13.34
CA ARG A 20 -6.41 73.55 13.22
C ARG A 20 -6.67 72.20 13.89
N ALA A 21 -7.34 72.18 15.05
CA ALA A 21 -7.73 70.96 15.74
C ALA A 21 -8.71 70.11 14.90
N ARG A 22 -9.77 70.71 14.35
CA ARG A 22 -10.70 69.99 13.44
C ARG A 22 -10.06 69.56 12.12
N LEU A 23 -9.13 70.34 11.57
CA LEU A 23 -8.37 69.96 10.37
C LEU A 23 -7.37 68.83 10.65
N ALA A 24 -6.83 68.74 11.88
CA ALA A 24 -6.03 67.61 12.32
C ALA A 24 -6.89 66.33 12.49
N GLU A 25 -8.13 66.47 12.97
CA GLU A 25 -9.10 65.37 13.09
C GLU A 25 -9.65 64.87 11.74
N THR A 26 -9.82 65.76 10.77
CA THR A 26 -10.39 65.47 9.44
C THR A 26 -9.33 65.22 8.36
N ARG A 27 -8.03 65.35 8.67
CA ARG A 27 -6.95 65.03 7.74
C ARG A 27 -7.04 63.56 7.34
N VAL A 28 -7.17 63.32 6.03
CA VAL A 28 -7.14 61.99 5.41
C VAL A 28 -5.86 61.28 5.85
N GLY A 29 -5.98 60.34 6.79
CA GLY A 29 -4.85 59.66 7.44
C GLY A 29 -4.91 59.61 8.97
N HIS A 30 -5.75 60.39 9.65
CA HIS A 30 -5.87 60.31 11.12
C HIS A 30 -6.44 58.96 11.58
N ARG A 31 -7.43 58.41 10.86
CA ARG A 31 -7.89 57.02 11.02
C ARG A 31 -6.84 55.96 10.63
N SER A 32 -5.83 56.31 9.85
CA SER A 32 -4.75 55.36 9.46
C SER A 32 -3.72 55.13 10.57
N ARG A 33 -3.65 55.99 11.60
CA ARG A 33 -2.80 55.75 12.79
C ARG A 33 -3.41 54.73 13.75
N THR A 34 -4.73 54.75 13.97
CA THR A 34 -5.44 53.79 14.84
C THR A 34 -5.72 52.46 14.15
N LEU A 35 -6.08 52.46 12.85
CA LEU A 35 -6.21 51.23 12.05
C LEU A 35 -4.89 50.72 11.45
N GLY A 36 -3.77 51.43 11.61
CA GLY A 36 -2.49 51.07 11.00
C GLY A 36 -1.91 49.76 11.55
N ARG A 37 -2.06 49.50 12.86
CA ARG A 37 -1.71 48.22 13.48
C ARG A 37 -2.63 47.09 13.01
N THR A 38 -3.93 47.31 13.00
CA THR A 38 -4.94 46.34 12.55
C THR A 38 -4.78 46.00 11.08
N ARG A 39 -4.54 47.00 10.22
CA ARG A 39 -4.29 46.85 8.79
C ARG A 39 -2.97 46.12 8.51
N ARG A 40 -1.91 46.35 9.29
CA ARG A 40 -0.65 45.59 9.19
C ARG A 40 -0.80 44.15 9.66
N VAL A 41 -1.56 43.91 10.73
CA VAL A 41 -1.88 42.55 11.20
C VAL A 41 -2.73 41.81 10.17
N LEU A 42 -3.74 42.46 9.59
CA LEU A 42 -4.56 41.90 8.50
C LEU A 42 -3.75 41.65 7.23
N LEU A 43 -2.84 42.55 6.84
CA LEU A 43 -1.93 42.35 5.71
C LEU A 43 -0.94 41.19 5.95
N ARG A 44 -0.39 41.08 7.16
CA ARG A 44 0.47 39.96 7.56
C ARG A 44 -0.29 38.65 7.62
N ALA A 45 -1.53 38.68 8.13
CA ALA A 45 -2.43 37.53 8.13
C ALA A 45 -2.86 37.14 6.71
N ALA A 46 -3.00 38.10 5.78
CA ALA A 46 -3.29 37.87 4.36
C ALA A 46 -2.06 37.38 3.56
N LEU A 47 -0.84 37.64 4.04
CA LEU A 47 0.39 37.06 3.48
C LEU A 47 0.48 35.56 3.76
N VAL A 48 -0.02 35.08 4.91
CA VAL A 48 -0.02 33.65 5.26
C VAL A 48 -0.73 32.79 4.20
N PRO A 49 -1.99 33.04 3.78
CA PRO A 49 -2.64 32.23 2.77
C PRO A 49 -1.96 32.34 1.40
N ILE A 50 -1.34 33.48 1.07
CA ILE A 50 -0.57 33.62 -0.18
C ILE A 50 0.66 32.71 -0.14
N VAL A 51 1.42 32.74 0.96
CA VAL A 51 2.58 31.84 1.14
C VAL A 51 2.13 30.39 1.11
N VAL A 52 1.03 30.05 1.79
CA VAL A 52 0.45 28.69 1.76
C VAL A 52 0.06 28.28 0.33
N LEU A 53 -0.59 29.15 -0.44
CA LEU A 53 -0.96 28.88 -1.84
C LEU A 53 0.26 28.71 -2.74
N VAL A 54 1.31 29.51 -2.54
CA VAL A 54 2.56 29.39 -3.29
C VAL A 54 3.26 28.07 -2.97
N VAL A 55 3.36 27.69 -1.69
CA VAL A 55 3.93 26.40 -1.27
C VAL A 55 3.08 25.25 -1.82
N PHE A 56 1.76 25.35 -1.77
CA PHE A 56 0.85 24.36 -2.32
C PHE A 56 0.99 24.23 -3.84
N ALA A 57 1.09 25.34 -4.56
CA ALA A 57 1.31 25.34 -6.01
C ALA A 57 2.67 24.73 -6.38
N GLN A 58 3.73 24.98 -5.59
CA GLN A 58 5.03 24.34 -5.77
C GLN A 58 4.96 22.84 -5.50
N TYR A 59 4.34 22.42 -4.41
CA TYR A 59 4.08 21.01 -4.10
C TYR A 59 3.33 20.32 -5.26
N TRP A 60 2.26 20.96 -5.76
CA TRP A 60 1.48 20.41 -6.86
C TRP A 60 2.29 20.30 -8.16
N HIS A 61 3.06 21.33 -8.50
CA HIS A 61 3.81 21.38 -9.76
C HIS A 61 5.04 20.47 -9.78
N TYR A 62 5.77 20.37 -8.67
CA TYR A 62 7.04 19.66 -8.61
C TYR A 62 6.94 18.21 -8.09
N ASP A 63 5.90 17.89 -7.31
CA ASP A 63 5.73 16.56 -6.72
C ASP A 63 4.52 15.83 -7.31
N VAL A 64 3.31 16.41 -7.21
CA VAL A 64 2.06 15.72 -7.58
C VAL A 64 1.89 15.56 -9.09
N SER A 65 1.94 16.65 -9.86
CA SER A 65 1.60 16.62 -11.30
C SER A 65 2.57 15.76 -12.14
N PRO A 66 3.90 15.81 -11.93
CA PRO A 66 4.82 14.92 -12.64
C PRO A 66 4.58 13.46 -12.29
N GLU A 67 4.29 13.15 -11.02
CA GLU A 67 4.03 11.77 -10.61
C GLU A 67 2.69 11.28 -11.14
N GLN A 68 1.63 12.09 -11.12
CA GLN A 68 0.36 11.77 -11.80
C GLN A 68 0.58 11.43 -13.28
N ALA A 69 1.36 12.22 -14.00
CA ALA A 69 1.68 11.96 -15.41
C ALA A 69 2.56 10.71 -15.63
N ARG A 70 3.30 10.27 -14.61
CA ARG A 70 4.07 9.01 -14.63
C ARG A 70 3.15 7.82 -14.33
N LEU A 71 2.30 7.92 -13.31
CA LEU A 71 1.35 6.88 -12.90
C LEU A 71 0.27 6.64 -13.95
N ALA A 72 -0.19 7.69 -14.66
CA ALA A 72 -1.13 7.53 -15.77
C ALA A 72 -0.60 6.71 -16.97
N ARG A 73 0.68 6.32 -16.95
CA ARG A 73 1.33 5.47 -17.96
C ARG A 73 1.69 4.08 -17.45
N THR A 74 1.26 3.73 -16.23
CA THR A 74 1.42 2.37 -15.71
C THR A 74 0.17 1.57 -15.99
N ASP A 75 0.35 0.33 -16.42
CA ASP A 75 -0.72 -0.64 -16.66
C ASP A 75 -0.36 -1.96 -15.97
N PRO A 76 -1.36 -2.72 -15.49
CA PRO A 76 -1.09 -4.03 -14.93
C PRO A 76 -0.57 -4.96 -16.03
N ALA A 77 0.44 -5.77 -15.70
CA ALA A 77 1.09 -6.66 -16.65
C ALA A 77 1.38 -8.03 -16.05
N VAL A 78 1.41 -9.06 -16.89
CA VAL A 78 1.97 -10.38 -16.54
C VAL A 78 3.18 -10.62 -17.43
N LEU A 79 4.33 -10.86 -16.80
CA LEU A 79 5.62 -10.91 -17.45
C LEU A 79 6.16 -12.34 -17.41
N PRO A 80 6.59 -12.93 -18.54
CA PRO A 80 7.18 -14.27 -18.52
C PRO A 80 8.52 -14.22 -17.81
N VAL A 81 8.75 -15.14 -16.87
CA VAL A 81 9.99 -15.23 -16.10
C VAL A 81 10.80 -16.45 -16.53
N SER A 82 10.18 -17.63 -16.52
CA SER A 82 10.85 -18.87 -16.93
C SER A 82 9.87 -19.94 -17.39
N GLY A 83 10.31 -20.82 -18.30
CA GLY A 83 9.53 -21.99 -18.71
C GLY A 83 9.50 -23.09 -17.63
N PRO A 84 8.69 -24.13 -17.81
CA PRO A 84 8.58 -25.23 -16.86
C PRO A 84 9.88 -26.05 -16.77
N ALA A 85 10.00 -26.85 -15.71
CA ALA A 85 11.13 -27.75 -15.52
C ALA A 85 11.01 -29.01 -16.39
N ALA A 86 9.81 -29.59 -16.49
CA ALA A 86 9.53 -30.74 -17.35
C ALA A 86 8.49 -30.41 -18.42
N ALA A 87 8.43 -31.24 -19.47
CA ALA A 87 7.44 -31.09 -20.54
C ALA A 87 6.01 -31.39 -20.07
N SER A 88 5.85 -32.24 -19.05
CA SER A 88 4.57 -32.56 -18.40
C SER A 88 3.90 -31.34 -17.77
N ASP A 89 4.69 -30.35 -17.34
CA ASP A 89 4.21 -29.21 -16.55
C ASP A 89 3.88 -28.00 -17.44
N ARG A 90 3.95 -28.17 -18.78
CA ARG A 90 3.67 -27.13 -19.76
C ARG A 90 2.22 -26.64 -19.74
N ASP A 91 1.30 -27.45 -19.23
CA ASP A 91 -0.11 -27.10 -19.13
C ASP A 91 -0.46 -26.29 -17.85
N THR A 92 0.55 -25.95 -17.04
CA THR A 92 0.38 -25.12 -15.84
C THR A 92 1.13 -23.80 -15.97
N ALA A 93 0.48 -22.69 -15.61
CA ALA A 93 1.11 -21.39 -15.38
C ALA A 93 1.09 -21.04 -13.89
N VAL A 94 2.24 -20.62 -13.39
CA VAL A 94 2.48 -20.19 -12.01
C VAL A 94 2.66 -18.68 -12.02
N PHE A 95 1.76 -17.93 -11.41
CA PHE A 95 1.84 -16.47 -11.31
C PHE A 95 2.30 -16.06 -9.92
N ASP A 96 3.36 -15.27 -9.86
CA ASP A 96 3.92 -14.73 -8.62
C ASP A 96 3.43 -13.30 -8.35
N LEU A 97 3.03 -13.03 -7.11
CA LEU A 97 2.41 -11.81 -6.63
C LEU A 97 3.14 -11.29 -5.37
N VAL A 98 3.68 -10.08 -5.46
CA VAL A 98 4.45 -9.45 -4.38
C VAL A 98 3.58 -8.71 -3.36
N GLY A 99 4.13 -8.57 -2.16
CA GLY A 99 3.48 -7.88 -1.05
C GLY A 99 3.58 -6.36 -1.07
N LEU A 100 3.15 -5.76 0.04
CA LEU A 100 3.04 -4.32 0.25
C LEU A 100 4.34 -3.58 -0.11
N GLY A 101 4.20 -2.47 -0.85
CA GLY A 101 5.33 -1.59 -1.20
C GLY A 101 6.12 -2.01 -2.43
N SER A 102 5.81 -3.16 -3.02
CA SER A 102 6.43 -3.66 -4.27
C SER A 102 5.44 -3.58 -5.43
N LEU A 103 5.96 -3.25 -6.63
CA LEU A 103 5.17 -3.12 -7.86
C LEU A 103 5.23 -4.38 -8.74
N ASP A 104 6.40 -5.03 -8.81
CA ASP A 104 6.72 -6.06 -9.80
C ASP A 104 7.27 -7.33 -9.11
N ALA A 105 6.68 -8.48 -9.40
CA ALA A 105 7.12 -9.76 -8.85
C ALA A 105 8.32 -10.41 -9.57
N SER A 106 8.83 -9.82 -10.66
CA SER A 106 9.86 -10.43 -11.51
C SER A 106 11.13 -10.82 -10.76
N ASP A 107 11.59 -9.99 -9.82
CA ASP A 107 12.76 -10.30 -9.00
C ASP A 107 12.50 -11.45 -8.02
N THR A 108 11.31 -11.49 -7.44
CA THR A 108 10.89 -12.54 -6.50
C THR A 108 10.75 -13.88 -7.22
N ALA A 109 10.05 -13.89 -8.36
CA ALA A 109 9.88 -15.07 -9.20
C ALA A 109 11.24 -15.62 -9.68
N ARG A 110 12.19 -14.75 -10.05
CA ARG A 110 13.56 -15.15 -10.42
C ARG A 110 14.35 -15.75 -9.27
N ALA A 111 14.07 -15.34 -8.03
CA ALA A 111 14.70 -15.91 -6.84
C ALA A 111 14.16 -17.32 -6.49
N LEU A 112 13.06 -17.76 -7.11
CA LEU A 112 12.36 -19.00 -6.81
C LEU A 112 12.31 -19.97 -8.01
N PRO A 113 13.45 -20.43 -8.56
CA PRO A 113 13.48 -21.37 -9.68
C PRO A 113 12.77 -22.71 -9.42
N SER A 114 12.56 -23.12 -8.17
CA SER A 114 11.79 -24.32 -7.82
C SER A 114 10.33 -24.25 -8.28
N LEU A 115 9.75 -23.04 -8.45
CA LEU A 115 8.41 -22.86 -8.99
C LEU A 115 8.25 -23.43 -10.40
N ARG A 116 9.35 -23.60 -11.14
CA ARG A 116 9.34 -24.23 -12.47
C ARG A 116 8.89 -25.68 -12.44
N GLN A 117 9.00 -26.36 -11.30
CA GLN A 117 8.50 -27.73 -11.13
C GLN A 117 6.98 -27.80 -11.05
N LEU A 118 6.30 -26.65 -10.90
CA LEU A 118 4.85 -26.52 -10.88
C LEU A 118 4.29 -26.08 -12.23
N GLY A 119 5.09 -25.40 -13.07
CA GLY A 119 4.68 -24.93 -14.39
C GLY A 119 5.55 -23.80 -14.95
N SER A 120 5.05 -23.14 -15.99
CA SER A 120 5.66 -21.93 -16.56
C SER A 120 5.49 -20.77 -15.58
N VAL A 121 6.57 -20.10 -15.19
CA VAL A 121 6.55 -19.03 -14.18
C VAL A 121 6.39 -17.67 -14.83
N TRP A 122 5.44 -16.91 -14.31
CA TRP A 122 5.09 -15.55 -14.70
C TRP A 122 5.10 -14.66 -13.46
N ALA A 123 5.47 -13.39 -13.63
CA ALA A 123 5.40 -12.38 -12.59
C ALA A 123 4.24 -11.44 -12.86
N VAL A 124 3.45 -11.13 -11.84
CA VAL A 124 2.46 -10.07 -11.88
C VAL A 124 3.14 -8.75 -11.54
N ARG A 125 2.90 -7.74 -12.37
CA ARG A 125 3.20 -6.34 -12.10
C ARG A 125 1.90 -5.58 -11.93
N TYR A 126 1.73 -4.92 -10.80
CA TYR A 126 0.54 -4.12 -10.51
C TYR A 126 0.54 -2.82 -11.32
N ASP A 127 -0.66 -2.25 -11.48
CA ASP A 127 -0.77 -0.85 -11.86
C ASP A 127 -0.38 0.00 -10.65
N ASN A 128 0.40 1.04 -10.89
CA ASN A 128 0.84 1.95 -9.86
C ASN A 128 -0.23 2.97 -9.48
N THR A 129 -1.35 3.05 -10.21
CA THR A 129 -2.52 3.87 -9.85
C THR A 129 -3.44 3.21 -8.81
N GLY A 130 -3.40 1.87 -8.73
CA GLY A 130 -4.23 1.06 -7.82
C GLY A 130 -4.28 -0.41 -8.23
N ILE A 131 -5.03 -1.21 -7.47
CA ILE A 131 -5.23 -2.65 -7.75
C ILE A 131 -6.68 -2.91 -8.14
N ASP A 132 -6.86 -3.50 -9.32
CA ASP A 132 -8.10 -4.13 -9.75
C ASP A 132 -7.84 -5.62 -9.99
N THR A 133 -8.24 -6.44 -9.03
CA THR A 133 -8.09 -7.91 -9.01
C THR A 133 -8.82 -8.58 -10.17
N LYS A 134 -9.96 -8.03 -10.61
CA LYS A 134 -10.69 -8.54 -11.77
C LYS A 134 -9.91 -8.27 -13.05
N VAL A 135 -9.34 -7.08 -13.24
CA VAL A 135 -8.50 -6.76 -14.40
C VAL A 135 -7.27 -7.67 -14.47
N ILE A 136 -6.61 -7.92 -13.33
CA ILE A 136 -5.47 -8.84 -13.25
C ILE A 136 -5.91 -10.28 -13.56
N SER A 137 -7.03 -10.73 -13.00
CA SER A 137 -7.61 -12.04 -13.32
C SER A 137 -7.91 -12.19 -14.81
N ASP A 138 -8.57 -11.21 -15.42
CA ASP A 138 -8.89 -11.19 -16.85
C ASP A 138 -7.61 -11.19 -17.71
N LEU A 139 -6.53 -10.56 -17.25
CA LEU A 139 -5.22 -10.60 -17.91
C LEU A 139 -4.57 -12.00 -17.82
N ILE A 140 -4.60 -12.63 -16.64
CA ILE A 140 -4.10 -14.00 -16.42
C ILE A 140 -4.86 -14.99 -17.31
N ILE A 141 -6.19 -14.89 -17.36
CA ILE A 141 -7.05 -15.74 -18.20
C ILE A 141 -6.70 -15.56 -19.68
N ARG A 142 -6.57 -14.31 -20.16
CA ARG A 142 -6.20 -14.04 -21.56
C ARG A 142 -4.83 -14.60 -21.94
N VAL A 143 -3.84 -14.45 -21.07
CA VAL A 143 -2.48 -14.96 -21.34
C VAL A 143 -2.43 -16.48 -21.32
N THR A 144 -3.13 -17.11 -20.38
CA THR A 144 -3.23 -18.58 -20.34
C THR A 144 -4.02 -19.15 -21.51
N GLU A 145 -5.07 -18.46 -21.97
CA GLU A 145 -5.79 -18.76 -23.22
C GLU A 145 -4.87 -18.71 -24.43
N ALA A 146 -4.14 -17.61 -24.62
CA ALA A 146 -3.21 -17.44 -25.73
C ALA A 146 -2.10 -18.50 -25.72
N ALA A 147 -1.62 -18.87 -24.53
CA ALA A 147 -0.58 -19.89 -24.34
C ALA A 147 -1.12 -21.34 -24.37
N ARG A 148 -2.45 -21.54 -24.46
CA ARG A 148 -3.13 -22.85 -24.36
C ARG A 148 -2.81 -23.61 -23.07
N ILE A 149 -2.69 -22.88 -21.96
CA ILE A 149 -2.44 -23.40 -20.62
C ILE A 149 -3.78 -23.50 -19.87
N HIS A 150 -4.12 -24.67 -19.33
CA HIS A 150 -5.43 -24.90 -18.71
C HIS A 150 -5.39 -24.75 -17.18
N LYS A 151 -4.23 -25.00 -16.58
CA LYS A 151 -4.04 -24.97 -15.13
C LYS A 151 -3.35 -23.68 -14.69
N VAL A 152 -3.88 -23.08 -13.62
CA VAL A 152 -3.31 -21.87 -13.01
C VAL A 152 -2.92 -22.15 -11.58
N MET A 153 -1.76 -21.65 -11.17
CA MET A 153 -1.30 -21.61 -9.80
C MET A 153 -0.91 -20.19 -9.44
N LEU A 154 -1.24 -19.78 -8.21
CA LEU A 154 -0.90 -18.44 -7.72
C LEU A 154 0.06 -18.56 -6.55
N VAL A 155 1.07 -17.72 -6.52
CA VAL A 155 2.01 -17.57 -5.41
C VAL A 155 1.88 -16.15 -4.92
N GLY A 156 1.57 -15.96 -3.64
CA GLY A 156 1.38 -14.66 -3.06
C GLY A 156 2.18 -14.48 -1.80
N HIS A 157 2.98 -13.42 -1.77
CA HIS A 157 3.85 -13.07 -0.67
C HIS A 157 3.24 -11.95 0.18
N SER A 158 3.06 -12.20 1.48
CA SER A 158 2.43 -11.26 2.41
C SER A 158 1.06 -10.82 1.86
N MET A 159 0.82 -9.53 1.72
CA MET A 159 -0.38 -8.98 1.11
C MET A 159 -0.61 -9.43 -0.35
N GLY A 160 0.44 -9.80 -1.10
CA GLY A 160 0.28 -10.42 -2.42
C GLY A 160 -0.53 -11.72 -2.37
N GLY A 161 -0.53 -12.41 -1.22
CA GLY A 161 -1.39 -13.55 -0.94
C GLY A 161 -2.88 -13.21 -0.83
N VAL A 162 -3.23 -12.05 -0.29
CA VAL A 162 -4.63 -11.58 -0.24
C VAL A 162 -5.15 -11.33 -1.66
N ILE A 163 -4.36 -10.63 -2.47
CA ILE A 163 -4.66 -10.36 -3.88
C ILE A 163 -4.76 -11.68 -4.66
N ALA A 164 -3.83 -12.62 -4.41
CA ALA A 164 -3.84 -13.94 -5.02
C ALA A 164 -5.11 -14.73 -4.66
N LEU A 165 -5.63 -14.64 -3.43
CA LEU A 165 -6.87 -15.34 -3.04
C LEU A 165 -8.10 -14.78 -3.75
N GLU A 166 -8.19 -13.47 -3.92
CA GLU A 166 -9.29 -12.84 -4.64
C GLU A 166 -9.27 -13.22 -6.14
N ILE A 167 -8.08 -13.17 -6.76
CA ILE A 167 -7.87 -13.66 -8.14
C ILE A 167 -8.18 -15.15 -8.25
N ALA A 168 -7.73 -15.96 -7.28
CA ALA A 168 -7.99 -17.39 -7.22
C ALA A 168 -9.48 -17.67 -7.25
N LYS A 169 -10.28 -16.95 -6.45
CA LYS A 169 -11.73 -17.06 -6.48
C LYS A 169 -12.29 -16.73 -7.86
N HIS A 170 -11.89 -15.61 -8.48
CA HIS A 170 -12.36 -15.28 -9.83
C HIS A 170 -12.06 -16.38 -10.86
N ILE A 171 -10.86 -16.94 -10.83
CA ILE A 171 -10.47 -18.06 -11.71
C ILE A 171 -11.30 -19.31 -11.38
N HIS A 172 -11.45 -19.64 -10.09
CA HIS A 172 -12.15 -20.83 -9.61
C HIS A 172 -13.66 -20.79 -9.83
N THR A 173 -14.31 -19.63 -9.72
CA THR A 173 -15.78 -19.54 -9.83
C THR A 173 -16.28 -18.98 -11.16
N HIS A 174 -15.46 -18.21 -11.88
CA HIS A 174 -15.92 -17.44 -13.04
C HIS A 174 -15.12 -17.66 -14.33
N SER A 175 -14.12 -18.55 -14.34
CA SER A 175 -13.35 -18.88 -15.55
C SER A 175 -13.45 -20.35 -15.95
N THR A 176 -13.07 -20.65 -17.18
CA THR A 176 -12.90 -22.02 -17.70
C THR A 176 -11.57 -22.67 -17.28
N ARG A 177 -10.64 -21.89 -16.72
CA ARG A 177 -9.34 -22.37 -16.26
C ARG A 177 -9.48 -23.09 -14.92
N THR A 178 -8.66 -24.11 -14.71
CA THR A 178 -8.61 -24.85 -13.45
C THR A 178 -7.56 -24.26 -12.53
N LEU A 179 -7.99 -23.72 -11.40
CA LEU A 179 -7.07 -23.32 -10.34
C LEU A 179 -6.53 -24.59 -9.67
N SER A 180 -5.24 -24.85 -9.88
CA SER A 180 -4.54 -26.04 -9.38
C SER A 180 -4.05 -25.87 -7.94
N GLY A 181 -3.75 -24.64 -7.53
CA GLY A 181 -3.39 -24.34 -6.16
C GLY A 181 -3.01 -22.89 -5.91
N VAL A 182 -2.84 -22.55 -4.64
CA VAL A 182 -2.37 -21.26 -4.15
C VAL A 182 -1.28 -21.48 -3.11
N ILE A 183 -0.14 -20.81 -3.26
CA ILE A 183 0.93 -20.75 -2.27
C ILE A 183 0.86 -19.38 -1.58
N LEU A 184 0.68 -19.41 -0.26
CA LEU A 184 0.60 -18.24 0.60
C LEU A 184 1.88 -18.19 1.44
N ASP A 185 2.62 -17.08 1.38
CA ASP A 185 3.85 -16.89 2.15
C ASP A 185 3.64 -15.77 3.16
N CYS A 186 3.49 -16.13 4.44
CA CYS A 186 3.22 -15.21 5.55
C CYS A 186 2.06 -14.23 5.26
N THR A 187 1.00 -14.73 4.59
CA THR A 187 -0.15 -13.94 4.17
C THR A 187 -1.07 -13.62 5.36
N PRO A 188 -1.44 -12.35 5.59
CA PRO A 188 -2.48 -12.01 6.56
C PRO A 188 -3.86 -12.31 5.97
N VAL A 189 -4.63 -13.22 6.56
CA VAL A 189 -5.99 -13.57 6.07
C VAL A 189 -7.06 -12.54 6.43
N ASN A 190 -6.75 -11.61 7.32
CA ASN A 190 -7.56 -10.43 7.66
C ASN A 190 -6.73 -9.43 8.46
N LEU A 191 -7.34 -8.29 8.81
CA LEU A 191 -6.68 -7.26 9.61
C LEU A 191 -6.27 -7.75 11.02
N ALA A 192 -6.98 -8.73 11.60
CA ALA A 192 -6.62 -9.31 12.90
C ALA A 192 -5.36 -10.19 12.83
N ALA A 193 -5.00 -10.66 11.63
CA ALA A 193 -3.74 -11.36 11.37
C ALA A 193 -2.55 -10.39 11.24
N VAL A 194 -2.76 -9.08 11.20
CA VAL A 194 -1.66 -8.09 11.19
C VAL A 194 -1.31 -7.72 12.63
N ARG A 195 -0.02 -7.79 12.98
CA ARG A 195 0.44 -7.43 14.33
C ARG A 195 0.14 -5.96 14.64
N PRO A 196 -0.20 -5.62 15.90
CA PRO A 196 -0.62 -4.27 16.27
C PRO A 196 0.33 -3.17 15.81
N GLU A 197 1.64 -3.35 15.98
CA GLU A 197 2.63 -2.33 15.63
C GLU A 197 2.66 -2.06 14.12
N SER A 198 2.48 -3.10 13.30
CA SER A 198 2.45 -2.99 11.84
C SER A 198 1.11 -2.47 11.33
N ARG A 199 0.01 -2.84 12.01
CA ARG A 199 -1.33 -2.32 11.73
C ARG A 199 -1.39 -0.82 12.00
N ASP A 200 -0.92 -0.38 13.17
CA ASP A 200 -0.94 1.02 13.58
C ASP A 200 -0.07 1.87 12.63
N GLN A 201 1.08 1.35 12.18
CA GLN A 201 1.89 2.00 11.15
C GLN A 201 1.16 2.15 9.81
N GLY A 202 0.40 1.13 9.39
CA GLY A 202 -0.41 1.18 8.18
C GLY A 202 -1.58 2.16 8.29
N GLU A 203 -2.28 2.18 9.42
CA GLU A 203 -3.36 3.13 9.71
C GLU A 203 -2.86 4.58 9.77
N ASP A 204 -1.71 4.82 10.41
CA ASP A 204 -1.07 6.13 10.42
C ASP A 204 -0.70 6.58 9.01
N LEU A 205 -0.12 5.69 8.21
CA LEU A 205 0.23 5.97 6.82
C LEU A 205 -1.02 6.34 5.99
N LEU A 206 -2.13 5.62 6.15
CA LEU A 206 -3.41 5.97 5.53
C LEU A 206 -3.95 7.33 5.99
N ARG A 207 -3.85 7.63 7.29
CA ARG A 207 -4.28 8.91 7.85
C ARG A 207 -3.51 10.09 7.26
N TRP A 208 -2.19 9.93 7.07
CA TRP A 208 -1.36 10.93 6.40
C TRP A 208 -1.77 11.14 4.94
N PHE A 209 -2.11 10.07 4.21
CA PHE A 209 -2.61 10.19 2.84
C PHE A 209 -3.97 10.88 2.77
N GLY A 210 -4.85 10.67 3.75
CA GLY A 210 -6.17 11.33 3.82
C GLY A 210 -6.14 12.83 4.13
N TRP A 211 -5.05 13.36 4.70
CA TRP A 211 -4.97 14.77 5.12
C TRP A 211 -4.55 15.75 4.02
N PHE A 212 -3.91 15.28 2.95
CA PHE A 212 -3.33 16.16 1.92
C PHE A 212 -3.82 15.81 0.51
N PRO A 213 -4.42 16.77 -0.22
CA PRO A 213 -4.73 16.57 -1.64
C PRO A 213 -3.47 16.20 -2.44
N GLY A 214 -3.56 15.17 -3.30
CA GLY A 214 -2.42 14.67 -4.09
C GLY A 214 -1.45 13.76 -3.33
N ALA A 215 -1.77 13.37 -2.08
CA ALA A 215 -0.89 12.51 -1.29
C ALA A 215 -0.75 11.08 -1.84
N ARG A 216 -1.73 10.59 -2.60
CA ARG A 216 -1.64 9.29 -3.30
C ARG A 216 -0.53 9.27 -4.34
N GLU A 217 -0.15 10.43 -4.85
CA GLU A 217 0.86 10.59 -5.90
C GLU A 217 2.12 11.30 -5.39
N SER A 218 2.10 11.91 -4.21
CA SER A 218 3.27 12.64 -3.69
C SER A 218 4.38 11.72 -3.17
N ARG A 219 5.58 11.82 -3.74
CA ARG A 219 6.79 11.15 -3.21
C ARG A 219 7.33 11.89 -1.99
N GLY A 220 7.17 13.21 -1.94
CA GLY A 220 7.59 14.03 -0.80
C GLY A 220 6.81 13.70 0.48
N LEU A 221 5.50 13.51 0.39
CA LEU A 221 4.67 13.10 1.52
C LEU A 221 4.95 11.67 1.97
N ARG A 222 5.31 10.77 1.04
CA ARG A 222 5.80 9.43 1.40
C ARG A 222 7.05 9.51 2.25
N LEU A 223 8.02 10.33 1.85
CA LEU A 223 9.26 10.55 2.62
C LEU A 223 8.93 11.03 4.02
N LEU A 224 8.04 12.01 4.14
CA LEU A 224 7.65 12.60 5.42
C LEU A 224 6.93 11.59 6.31
N ALA A 225 5.95 10.85 5.78
CA ALA A 225 5.20 9.85 6.51
C ALA A 225 6.10 8.69 6.98
N GLU A 226 6.95 8.16 6.10
CA GLU A 226 7.87 7.07 6.45
C GLU A 226 9.01 7.50 7.37
N THR A 227 9.46 8.76 7.26
CA THR A 227 10.42 9.32 8.22
C THR A 227 9.75 9.52 9.57
N TYR A 228 8.50 10.01 9.60
CA TYR A 228 7.75 10.21 10.83
C TYR A 228 7.41 8.89 11.54
N SER A 229 7.04 7.83 10.80
CA SER A 229 6.77 6.51 11.41
C SER A 229 8.01 5.88 12.04
N ARG A 230 9.21 6.30 11.61
CA ARG A 230 10.49 5.88 12.19
C ARG A 230 11.04 6.84 13.24
N ARG A 231 10.22 7.77 13.73
CA ARG A 231 10.64 8.80 14.70
C ARG A 231 11.34 8.24 15.91
N ASP A 232 10.95 7.07 16.42
CA ASP A 232 11.57 6.48 17.62
C ASP A 232 13.04 6.07 17.41
N GLN A 233 13.48 5.93 16.15
CA GLN A 233 14.89 5.67 15.82
C GLN A 233 15.76 6.93 15.91
N PHE A 234 15.19 8.12 15.83
CA PHE A 234 15.95 9.38 15.84
C PHE A 234 15.45 10.43 16.83
N VAL A 235 14.32 10.23 17.49
CA VAL A 235 13.85 11.04 18.61
C VAL A 235 14.42 10.43 19.88
N ASP A 236 15.16 11.23 20.62
CA ASP A 236 15.63 10.91 21.96
C ASP A 236 14.64 11.47 22.99
N TYR A 237 13.81 10.59 23.53
CA TYR A 237 12.84 10.94 24.57
C TYR A 237 13.49 11.10 25.97
N GLY A 238 14.81 10.88 26.10
CA GLY A 238 15.55 11.08 27.35
C GLY A 238 15.97 12.53 27.63
N SER A 239 15.74 13.45 26.68
CA SER A 239 16.04 14.88 26.81
C SER A 239 14.75 15.72 26.84
N SER A 240 14.79 16.87 27.52
CA SER A 240 13.67 17.82 27.57
C SER A 240 14.13 19.22 27.11
N PRO A 241 13.64 19.72 25.96
CA PRO A 241 12.72 19.06 25.04
C PRO A 241 13.36 17.84 24.33
N PRO A 242 12.56 16.89 23.81
CA PRO A 242 13.05 15.72 23.09
C PRO A 242 14.04 16.10 21.99
N GLY A 243 15.23 15.51 22.05
CA GLY A 243 16.31 15.76 21.09
C GLY A 243 16.12 15.00 19.79
N ILE A 244 16.63 15.55 18.68
CA ILE A 244 16.69 14.85 17.38
C ILE A 244 18.13 14.39 17.16
N ARG A 245 18.33 13.07 17.07
CA ARG A 245 19.60 12.44 16.67
C ARG A 245 19.83 12.65 15.17
N MET A 246 20.43 13.78 14.82
CA MET A 246 20.55 14.26 13.45
C MET A 246 21.30 13.30 12.50
N ALA A 247 22.26 12.53 13.02
CA ALA A 247 22.97 11.49 12.24
C ALA A 247 22.10 10.25 11.97
N SER A 248 21.16 9.90 12.86
CA SER A 248 20.20 8.82 12.64
C SER A 248 19.07 9.28 11.71
N LEU A 249 18.56 10.52 11.88
CA LEU A 249 17.60 11.12 10.96
C LEU A 249 18.14 11.17 9.53
N ARG A 250 19.39 11.63 9.32
CA ARG A 250 20.00 11.69 7.99
C ARG A 250 20.13 10.30 7.34
N ARG A 251 20.46 9.26 8.12
CA ARG A 251 20.51 7.87 7.63
C ARG A 251 19.13 7.36 7.25
N THR A 252 18.14 7.51 8.13
CA THR A 252 16.74 7.14 7.86
C THR A 252 16.19 7.83 6.61
N VAL A 253 16.42 9.15 6.47
CA VAL A 253 16.01 9.92 5.28
C VAL A 253 16.74 9.44 4.01
N THR A 254 18.04 9.15 4.10
CA THR A 254 18.83 8.66 2.95
C THR A 254 18.40 7.25 2.53
N ASP A 255 18.12 6.36 3.50
CA ASP A 255 17.66 5.00 3.24
C ASP A 255 16.27 5.01 2.60
N VAL A 256 15.35 5.84 3.10
CA VAL A 256 14.01 6.02 2.49
C VAL A 256 14.12 6.59 1.08
N LEU A 257 14.95 7.63 0.87
CA LEU A 257 15.19 8.21 -0.45
C LEU A 257 15.72 7.16 -1.45
N ARG A 258 16.73 6.38 -1.05
CA ARG A 258 17.40 5.40 -1.91
C ARG A 258 16.57 4.15 -2.19
N GLN A 259 15.87 3.63 -1.19
CA GLN A 259 15.11 2.38 -1.31
C GLN A 259 13.72 2.59 -1.90
N LYS A 260 13.09 3.75 -1.70
CA LYS A 260 11.64 3.93 -1.94
C LYS A 260 11.25 5.12 -2.81
N ILE A 261 12.14 6.08 -3.05
CA ILE A 261 11.83 7.27 -3.88
C ILE A 261 12.57 7.26 -5.21
N PHE A 262 13.82 6.80 -5.23
CA PHE A 262 14.60 6.67 -6.46
C PHE A 262 14.53 5.28 -7.10
N ASN A 263 13.90 4.31 -6.45
CA ASN A 263 13.68 2.99 -7.02
C ASN A 263 12.45 3.01 -7.94
N THR A 264 12.63 2.68 -9.22
CA THR A 264 11.56 2.63 -10.22
C THR A 264 10.52 1.54 -9.91
N ASP A 265 10.91 0.51 -9.16
CA ASP A 265 10.06 -0.63 -8.77
C ASP A 265 9.31 -0.42 -7.45
N ALA A 266 9.45 0.76 -6.83
CA ALA A 266 8.71 1.10 -5.63
C ALA A 266 7.24 1.44 -5.94
N ALA A 267 6.32 0.86 -5.18
CA ALA A 267 4.89 1.15 -5.26
C ALA A 267 4.60 2.63 -4.92
N SER A 268 3.64 3.27 -5.58
CA SER A 268 3.14 4.60 -5.24
C SER A 268 2.39 4.60 -3.91
N ASN A 269 2.09 5.78 -3.35
CA ASN A 269 1.26 5.85 -2.14
C ASN A 269 -0.16 5.35 -2.41
N GLY A 270 -0.73 5.67 -3.58
CA GLY A 270 -2.03 5.16 -4.00
C GLY A 270 -2.06 3.63 -4.08
N LEU A 271 -1.02 3.02 -4.67
CA LEU A 271 -0.89 1.57 -4.69
C LEU A 271 -0.75 0.99 -3.28
N ILE A 272 0.08 1.56 -2.42
CA ILE A 272 0.24 1.11 -1.02
C ILE A 272 -1.06 1.24 -0.23
N GLU A 273 -1.81 2.32 -0.45
CA GLU A 273 -3.13 2.53 0.15
C GLU A 273 -4.11 1.44 -0.29
N ASP A 274 -4.18 1.14 -1.58
CA ASP A 274 -5.11 0.14 -2.12
C ASP A 274 -4.71 -1.28 -1.68
N GLN A 275 -3.40 -1.54 -1.63
CA GLN A 275 -2.78 -2.73 -1.03
C GLN A 275 -3.18 -2.93 0.44
N PHE A 276 -3.10 -1.89 1.26
CA PHE A 276 -3.52 -1.96 2.67
C PHE A 276 -5.05 -2.05 2.82
N LYS A 277 -5.82 -1.31 2.01
CA LYS A 277 -7.28 -1.40 1.97
C LYS A 277 -7.75 -2.81 1.62
N ALA A 278 -7.05 -3.52 0.75
CA ALA A 278 -7.35 -4.93 0.46
C ALA A 278 -7.25 -5.81 1.71
N ILE A 279 -6.36 -5.51 2.67
CA ILE A 279 -6.28 -6.20 3.97
C ILE A 279 -7.44 -5.78 4.89
N VAL A 280 -7.71 -4.48 5.01
CA VAL A 280 -8.76 -3.94 5.90
C VAL A 280 -10.15 -4.42 5.46
N ALA A 281 -10.39 -4.39 4.16
CA ALA A 281 -11.62 -4.87 3.54
C ALA A 281 -11.61 -6.41 3.33
N SER A 282 -10.55 -7.12 3.71
CA SER A 282 -10.27 -8.44 3.14
C SER A 282 -11.42 -9.42 3.37
N GLY A 283 -12.03 -9.83 2.27
CA GLY A 283 -12.82 -11.04 2.15
C GLY A 283 -11.94 -12.29 1.97
N ALA A 284 -10.64 -12.25 2.30
CA ALA A 284 -9.73 -13.38 2.04
C ALA A 284 -10.19 -14.68 2.72
N ILE A 285 -10.82 -14.62 3.90
CA ILE A 285 -11.51 -15.78 4.50
C ILE A 285 -12.68 -16.25 3.64
N ASP A 286 -13.50 -15.34 3.11
CA ASP A 286 -14.61 -15.69 2.20
C ASP A 286 -14.11 -16.23 0.85
N ASP A 287 -12.99 -15.73 0.36
CA ASP A 287 -12.32 -16.22 -0.83
C ASP A 287 -11.76 -17.63 -0.59
N LEU A 288 -11.09 -17.86 0.55
CA LEU A 288 -10.69 -19.20 0.99
C LEU A 288 -11.88 -20.15 1.14
N ARG A 289 -13.02 -19.69 1.68
CA ARG A 289 -14.25 -20.50 1.74
C ARG A 289 -14.79 -20.86 0.36
N ALA A 290 -14.63 -19.99 -0.63
CA ALA A 290 -14.98 -20.29 -2.01
C ALA A 290 -14.03 -21.35 -2.60
N LEU A 291 -12.74 -21.31 -2.26
CA LEU A 291 -11.75 -22.31 -2.68
C LEU A 291 -11.92 -23.66 -1.95
N ALA A 292 -12.41 -23.66 -0.72
CA ALA A 292 -12.66 -24.89 0.06
C ALA A 292 -13.74 -25.80 -0.53
N LYS A 293 -14.45 -25.36 -1.58
CA LYS A 293 -15.55 -26.10 -2.22
C LYS A 293 -15.27 -26.28 -3.72
N PRO A 294 -15.66 -27.42 -4.33
CA PRO A 294 -15.70 -27.54 -5.78
C PRO A 294 -16.60 -26.46 -6.41
N ALA A 295 -16.24 -25.99 -7.61
CA ALA A 295 -17.01 -24.97 -8.33
C ALA A 295 -17.06 -25.25 -9.83
N ALA A 296 -18.26 -25.25 -10.42
CA ALA A 296 -18.47 -25.47 -11.85
C ALA A 296 -17.75 -26.72 -12.41
N GLY A 297 -17.79 -27.83 -11.67
CA GLY A 297 -17.11 -29.08 -12.05
C GLY A 297 -15.58 -29.09 -11.84
N LYS A 298 -15.00 -28.00 -11.33
CA LYS A 298 -13.59 -27.92 -10.96
C LYS A 298 -13.39 -28.39 -9.52
N PRO A 299 -12.34 -29.17 -9.24
CA PRO A 299 -12.06 -29.66 -7.90
C PRO A 299 -11.51 -28.52 -7.00
N ARG A 300 -11.33 -28.82 -5.72
CA ARG A 300 -10.76 -27.88 -4.75
C ARG A 300 -9.27 -27.62 -5.08
N PRO A 301 -8.78 -26.39 -5.19
CA PRO A 301 -7.35 -26.13 -5.35
C PRO A 301 -6.54 -26.58 -4.12
N ALA A 302 -5.28 -26.97 -4.31
CA ALA A 302 -4.35 -27.16 -3.21
C ALA A 302 -3.96 -25.82 -2.58
N VAL A 303 -3.87 -25.73 -1.26
CA VAL A 303 -3.43 -24.54 -0.53
C VAL A 303 -2.16 -24.87 0.24
N ALA A 304 -1.06 -24.18 -0.04
CA ALA A 304 0.18 -24.30 0.71
C ALA A 304 0.45 -23.00 1.46
N PHE A 305 0.72 -23.07 2.76
CA PHE A 305 1.07 -21.91 3.58
C PHE A 305 2.49 -22.04 4.10
N ILE A 306 3.37 -21.13 3.69
CA ILE A 306 4.74 -21.02 4.17
C ILE A 306 4.78 -19.99 5.29
N ARG A 307 5.37 -20.38 6.43
CA ARG A 307 5.60 -19.47 7.55
C ARG A 307 6.86 -19.86 8.34
N PRO A 308 7.46 -18.93 9.09
CA PRO A 308 8.47 -19.26 10.09
C PRO A 308 7.95 -20.27 11.13
N HIS A 309 8.82 -21.22 11.48
CA HIS A 309 8.61 -22.16 12.58
C HIS A 309 8.42 -21.41 13.90
N ASN A 310 9.25 -20.40 14.15
CA ASN A 310 9.02 -19.45 15.23
C ASN A 310 8.19 -18.26 14.69
N PRO A 311 6.89 -18.15 15.02
CA PRO A 311 6.02 -17.08 14.51
C PRO A 311 6.48 -15.68 14.90
N TYR A 312 7.23 -15.52 15.99
CA TYR A 312 7.70 -14.21 16.44
C TYR A 312 8.82 -13.63 15.57
N ARG A 313 9.33 -14.40 14.60
CA ARG A 313 10.27 -13.89 13.58
C ARG A 313 9.58 -13.10 12.49
N ASP A 314 8.29 -13.32 12.30
CA ASP A 314 7.47 -12.42 11.53
C ASP A 314 6.99 -11.29 12.45
N SER A 315 7.51 -10.07 12.23
CA SER A 315 7.12 -8.87 12.97
C SER A 315 5.91 -8.14 12.37
N VAL A 316 5.37 -8.64 11.26
CA VAL A 316 4.29 -8.00 10.50
C VAL A 316 2.98 -8.78 10.66
N VAL A 317 3.04 -10.09 10.49
CA VAL A 317 1.88 -10.99 10.49
C VAL A 317 1.93 -11.92 11.69
N ASP A 318 0.76 -12.14 12.29
CA ASP A 318 0.53 -13.23 13.23
C ASP A 318 0.27 -14.53 12.45
N ASP A 319 1.35 -15.22 12.11
CA ASP A 319 1.29 -16.47 11.35
C ASP A 319 0.58 -17.60 12.10
N GLU A 320 0.47 -17.54 13.43
CA GLU A 320 -0.32 -18.51 14.20
C GLU A 320 -1.81 -18.25 14.07
N TYR A 321 -2.21 -16.98 14.04
CA TYR A 321 -3.58 -16.62 13.70
C TYR A 321 -3.93 -17.07 12.28
N THR A 322 -3.12 -16.72 11.27
CA THR A 322 -3.37 -17.15 9.88
C THR A 322 -3.43 -18.67 9.76
N HIS A 323 -2.48 -19.39 10.36
CA HIS A 323 -2.45 -20.86 10.33
C HIS A 323 -3.76 -21.46 10.87
N ARG A 324 -4.22 -21.02 12.04
CA ARG A 324 -5.50 -21.49 12.62
C ARG A 324 -6.68 -21.19 11.69
N ALA A 325 -6.76 -19.97 11.19
CA ALA A 325 -7.84 -19.58 10.28
C ALA A 325 -7.85 -20.41 8.98
N LEU A 326 -6.68 -20.78 8.46
CA LEU A 326 -6.57 -21.66 7.30
C LEU A 326 -7.09 -23.07 7.63
N ILE A 327 -6.67 -23.66 8.76
CA ILE A 327 -7.19 -24.97 9.21
C ILE A 327 -8.72 -24.94 9.31
N ASP A 328 -9.26 -23.91 9.96
CA ASP A 328 -10.70 -23.77 10.18
C ASP A 328 -11.50 -23.58 8.87
N THR A 329 -10.85 -23.09 7.80
CA THR A 329 -11.52 -22.72 6.56
C THR A 329 -11.37 -23.75 5.44
N VAL A 330 -10.15 -24.23 5.18
CA VAL A 330 -9.84 -25.15 4.06
C VAL A 330 -9.65 -26.60 4.50
N GLY A 331 -9.74 -26.86 5.80
CA GLY A 331 -9.54 -28.16 6.42
C GLY A 331 -8.06 -28.47 6.66
N GLY A 332 -7.75 -29.04 7.83
CA GLY A 332 -6.41 -29.49 8.20
C GLY A 332 -6.02 -30.79 7.48
N VAL A 333 -5.82 -31.87 8.25
CA VAL A 333 -5.34 -33.17 7.73
C VAL A 333 -6.28 -33.80 6.68
N ASP A 334 -7.58 -33.53 6.77
CA ASP A 334 -8.60 -34.02 5.83
C ASP A 334 -8.94 -32.99 4.72
N GLY A 335 -8.18 -31.89 4.66
CA GLY A 335 -8.40 -30.78 3.75
C GLY A 335 -7.42 -30.74 2.58
N THR A 336 -7.36 -29.57 1.93
CA THR A 336 -6.40 -29.31 0.86
C THR A 336 -5.28 -28.38 1.32
N LEU A 337 -4.96 -28.38 2.62
CA LEU A 337 -3.97 -27.51 3.24
C LEU A 337 -2.66 -28.23 3.58
N LEU A 338 -1.54 -27.68 3.11
CA LEU A 338 -0.21 -27.97 3.63
C LEU A 338 0.34 -26.74 4.35
N VAL A 339 0.82 -26.90 5.58
CA VAL A 339 1.57 -25.86 6.29
C VAL A 339 3.04 -26.24 6.34
N VAL A 340 3.86 -25.36 5.79
CA VAL A 340 5.31 -25.51 5.66
C VAL A 340 5.99 -24.57 6.64
N LEU A 341 6.83 -25.12 7.50
CA LEU A 341 7.58 -24.36 8.50
C LEU A 341 9.03 -24.16 8.05
N THR A 342 9.44 -22.91 7.89
CA THR A 342 10.83 -22.52 7.64
C THR A 342 11.57 -22.27 8.95
N ARG A 343 12.87 -22.55 8.98
CA ARG A 343 13.72 -22.45 10.16
C ARG A 343 14.47 -21.15 10.28
N SER A 344 14.77 -20.45 9.19
CA SER A 344 15.60 -19.24 9.24
C SER A 344 14.93 -17.97 8.69
N THR A 345 13.77 -18.06 8.06
CA THR A 345 13.09 -16.89 7.47
C THR A 345 12.36 -16.04 8.51
N GLY A 346 12.10 -14.79 8.12
CA GLY A 346 11.16 -13.87 8.77
C GLY A 346 9.90 -13.68 7.92
N HIS A 347 9.42 -12.45 7.81
CA HIS A 347 8.24 -12.10 7.03
C HIS A 347 8.52 -12.11 5.52
N ALA A 348 7.90 -13.05 4.80
CA ALA A 348 7.78 -13.08 3.33
C ALA A 348 9.02 -12.56 2.56
N ASP A 349 10.18 -13.18 2.78
CA ASP A 349 11.47 -12.69 2.30
C ASP A 349 12.20 -13.64 1.32
N PRO A 350 11.52 -14.19 0.30
CA PRO A 350 12.07 -15.20 -0.61
C PRO A 350 13.35 -14.78 -1.33
N ARG A 351 13.55 -13.48 -1.59
CA ARG A 351 14.79 -12.97 -2.20
C ARG A 351 15.99 -12.98 -1.25
N GLN A 352 15.74 -12.87 0.06
CA GLN A 352 16.79 -12.87 1.09
C GLN A 352 17.16 -14.29 1.47
N HIS A 353 16.18 -15.21 1.48
CA HIS A 353 16.38 -16.62 1.82
C HIS A 353 16.03 -17.60 0.68
N PRO A 354 16.50 -17.39 -0.56
CA PRO A 354 16.04 -18.15 -1.71
C PRO A 354 16.32 -19.64 -1.56
N ARG A 355 17.44 -20.04 -0.96
CA ARG A 355 17.77 -21.46 -0.76
C ARG A 355 16.72 -22.19 0.08
N GLU A 356 16.26 -21.59 1.17
CA GLU A 356 15.29 -22.21 2.06
C GLU A 356 13.92 -22.30 1.38
N TYR A 357 13.45 -21.21 0.77
CA TYR A 357 12.20 -21.20 0.00
C TYR A 357 12.20 -22.24 -1.14
N ASN A 358 13.26 -22.27 -1.95
CA ASN A 358 13.36 -23.24 -3.04
C ASN A 358 13.37 -24.69 -2.54
N THR A 359 14.01 -24.93 -1.38
CA THR A 359 14.05 -26.26 -0.75
C THR A 359 12.66 -26.70 -0.34
N VAL A 360 11.91 -25.86 0.39
CA VAL A 360 10.58 -26.25 0.86
C VAL A 360 9.57 -26.34 -0.28
N ILE A 361 9.66 -25.49 -1.29
CA ILE A 361 8.83 -25.58 -2.49
C ILE A 361 9.06 -26.91 -3.19
N ALA A 362 10.32 -27.26 -3.49
CA ALA A 362 10.65 -28.47 -4.22
C ALA A 362 10.36 -29.76 -3.42
N GLN A 363 10.63 -29.76 -2.11
CA GLN A 363 10.58 -30.99 -1.31
C GLN A 363 9.24 -31.25 -0.63
N GLN A 364 8.42 -30.21 -0.41
CA GLN A 364 7.16 -30.34 0.33
C GLN A 364 5.96 -29.90 -0.50
N ILE A 365 6.03 -28.71 -1.11
CA ILE A 365 4.87 -28.12 -1.81
C ILE A 365 4.60 -28.83 -3.14
N VAL A 366 5.63 -29.06 -3.96
CA VAL A 366 5.50 -29.77 -5.25
C VAL A 366 4.91 -31.17 -5.07
N PRO A 367 5.42 -32.04 -4.18
CA PRO A 367 4.80 -33.35 -3.93
C PRO A 367 3.37 -33.26 -3.42
N PHE A 368 3.07 -32.32 -2.53
CA PHE A 368 1.73 -32.14 -1.97
C PHE A 368 0.69 -31.76 -3.03
N ILE A 369 1.02 -30.83 -3.92
CA ILE A 369 0.12 -30.46 -5.04
C ILE A 369 -0.15 -31.67 -5.93
N GLY A 370 0.88 -32.46 -6.23
CA GLY A 370 0.74 -33.70 -6.99
C GLY A 370 -0.20 -34.71 -6.31
N LEU A 371 -0.10 -34.86 -4.98
CA LEU A 371 -0.98 -35.71 -4.19
C LEU A 371 -2.43 -35.26 -4.28
N VAL A 372 -2.72 -33.97 -4.02
CA VAL A 372 -4.08 -33.41 -4.09
C VAL A 372 -4.70 -33.63 -5.48
N HIS A 373 -3.93 -33.41 -6.56
CA HIS A 373 -4.43 -33.66 -7.92
C HIS A 373 -4.72 -35.13 -8.17
N SER A 374 -3.90 -36.03 -7.64
CA SER A 374 -4.09 -37.48 -7.79
C SER A 374 -5.37 -37.96 -7.07
N GLU A 375 -5.60 -37.53 -5.83
CA GLU A 375 -6.77 -37.91 -5.02
C GLU A 375 -8.07 -37.44 -5.68
N GLN A 376 -8.06 -36.23 -6.22
CA GLN A 376 -9.20 -35.65 -6.93
C GLN A 376 -9.51 -36.37 -8.24
N SER A 377 -8.47 -36.82 -8.96
CA SER A 377 -8.66 -37.61 -10.19
C SER A 377 -9.23 -39.01 -9.91
N MET A 378 -9.02 -39.54 -8.71
CA MET A 378 -9.54 -40.84 -8.26
C MET A 378 -10.93 -40.74 -7.62
N GLY A 379 -11.50 -39.53 -7.49
CA GLY A 379 -12.80 -39.32 -6.85
C GLY A 379 -12.81 -39.63 -5.35
N MET A 380 -11.64 -39.63 -4.71
CA MET A 380 -11.52 -39.80 -3.26
C MET A 380 -11.72 -38.42 -2.59
N PRO A 381 -12.58 -38.33 -1.56
CA PRO A 381 -13.03 -37.06 -0.97
C PRO A 381 -11.91 -36.25 -0.35
#